data_AF-D1YK86-F1
#
_entry.id   AF-D1YK86-F1
#
_cell.length_a   1.000
_cell.length_b   1.000
_cell.length_c   1.000
_cell.angle_alpha   90.00
_cell.angle_beta   90.00
_cell.angle_gamma   90.00
#
_symmetry.space_group_name_H-M   'P 1'
#
loop_
_entity.id
_entity.type
_entity.pdbx_description
1 polymer ?
#
loop_
_entity_poly.entity_id
_entity_poly.type
_entity_poly.pdbx_seq_one_letter_code
_entity_poly.pdbx_strand_id
1 'polypeptide(L)'
;MKKNKYVTESFINAITKEVSILIAANDHMSTEKAKNLFKKSKVYNFLCFPPDYFYEEDPQYFYEMYENLEHKGIMVDNNQLYLMQNPQLYKLPTD
;
A
#
# COMPACT_ATOMS: atom_id res chain seq x y z
N MET A 1 -27.55 -5.97 2.24
CA MET A 1 -26.37 -5.06 2.24
C MET A 1 -25.23 -5.77 2.94
N LYS A 2 -24.17 -6.14 2.23
CA LYS A 2 -22.94 -6.65 2.87
C LYS A 2 -22.33 -5.46 3.62
N LYS A 3 -22.05 -5.63 4.91
CA LYS A 3 -21.38 -4.60 5.71
C LYS A 3 -19.95 -4.48 5.17
N ASN A 4 -19.55 -3.29 4.70
CA ASN A 4 -18.14 -2.96 4.48
C ASN A 4 -17.36 -3.46 5.70
N LYS A 5 -16.37 -4.34 5.51
CA LYS A 5 -15.51 -4.80 6.60
C LYS A 5 -14.58 -3.65 6.95
N TYR A 6 -15.02 -2.78 7.87
CA TYR A 6 -14.17 -1.72 8.39
C TYR A 6 -12.97 -2.35 9.10
N VAL A 7 -11.77 -1.95 8.68
CA VAL A 7 -10.52 -2.30 9.37
C VAL A 7 -10.51 -1.61 10.72
N THR A 8 -10.01 -2.31 11.73
CA THR A 8 -10.01 -1.75 13.09
C THR A 8 -9.04 -0.57 13.18
N GLU A 9 -9.35 0.38 14.05
CA GLU A 9 -8.44 1.50 14.34
C GLU A 9 -7.07 1.00 14.83
N SER A 10 -7.06 -0.11 15.59
CA SER A 10 -5.83 -0.78 16.03
C SER A 10 -4.95 -1.22 14.87
N PHE A 11 -5.56 -1.88 13.86
CA PHE A 11 -4.84 -2.30 12.66
C PHE A 11 -4.30 -1.10 11.88
N ILE A 12 -5.14 -0.09 11.63
CA ILE A 12 -4.73 1.13 10.92
C ILE A 12 -3.54 1.79 11.63
N ASN A 13 -3.59 1.90 12.96
CA ASN A 13 -2.51 2.49 13.75
C ASN A 13 -1.22 1.66 13.71
N ALA A 14 -1.33 0.33 13.76
CA ALA A 14 -0.18 -0.58 13.66
C ALA A 14 0.50 -0.46 12.28
N ILE A 15 -0.26 -0.59 11.19
CA ILE A 15 0.26 -0.43 9.82
C ILE A 15 0.87 0.96 9.64
N THR A 16 0.16 2.01 10.04
CA THR A 16 0.65 3.39 9.92
C THR A 16 2.00 3.56 10.60
N LYS A 17 2.16 3.00 11.81
CA LYS A 17 3.42 3.11 12.56
C LYS A 17 4.57 2.43 11.81
N GLU A 18 4.38 1.17 11.40
CA GLU A 18 5.44 0.39 10.75
C GLU A 18 5.80 0.97 9.37
N VAL A 19 4.80 1.35 8.56
CA VAL A 19 5.05 2.01 7.26
C VAL A 19 5.81 3.33 7.43
N SER A 20 5.49 4.11 8.47
CA SER A 20 6.22 5.36 8.75
C SER A 20 7.69 5.12 9.10
N ILE A 21 8.03 3.98 9.71
CA ILE A 21 9.41 3.59 10.00
C ILE A 21 10.13 3.23 8.69
N LEU A 22 9.49 2.46 7.81
CA LEU A 22 10.04 2.08 6.51
C LEU A 22 10.33 3.30 5.63
N ILE A 23 9.36 4.22 5.49
CA ILE A 23 9.53 5.47 4.73
C ILE A 23 10.65 6.33 5.33
N ALA A 24 10.67 6.49 6.67
CA ALA A 24 11.70 7.28 7.34
C ALA A 24 13.11 6.75 7.09
N ALA A 25 13.28 5.42 7.08
CA ALA A 25 14.55 4.77 6.81
C ALA A 25 14.97 4.96 5.33
N ASN A 26 14.05 4.78 4.39
CA ASN A 26 14.30 4.89 2.95
C ASN A 26 14.66 6.32 2.52
N ASP A 27 13.87 7.30 2.98
CA ASP A 27 14.00 8.70 2.56
C ASP A 27 14.89 9.53 3.49
N HIS A 28 15.56 8.88 4.44
CA HIS A 28 16.43 9.49 5.45
C HIS A 28 15.77 10.69 6.16
N MET A 29 14.57 10.48 6.69
CA MET A 29 13.79 11.50 7.39
C MET A 29 13.30 11.04 8.77
N SER A 30 12.69 11.94 9.54
CA SER A 30 12.10 11.56 10.83
C SER A 30 10.83 10.71 10.64
N THR A 31 10.61 9.77 11.55
CA THR A 31 9.39 8.94 11.59
C THR A 31 8.11 9.76 11.70
N GLU A 32 8.16 10.91 12.40
CA GLU A 32 7.03 11.83 12.48
C GLU A 32 6.72 12.49 11.12
N LYS A 33 7.74 12.95 10.40
CA LYS A 33 7.57 13.52 9.05
C LYS A 33 7.03 12.46 8.09
N ALA A 34 7.61 11.27 8.10
CA ALA A 34 7.17 10.13 7.29
C ALA A 34 5.70 9.76 7.58
N LYS A 35 5.30 9.70 8.85
CA LYS A 35 3.90 9.47 9.26
C LYS A 35 2.95 10.51 8.70
N ASN A 36 3.33 11.79 8.75
CA ASN A 36 2.52 12.88 8.24
C ASN A 36 2.38 12.84 6.71
N LEU A 37 3.42 12.40 5.99
CA LEU A 37 3.36 12.18 4.55
C LEU A 37 2.47 10.98 4.23
N PHE A 38 2.69 9.84 4.88
CA PHE A 38 1.89 8.64 4.68
C PHE A 38 0.41 8.90 4.93
N LYS A 39 0.04 9.58 6.03
CA LYS A 39 -1.36 9.93 6.33
C LYS A 39 -2.04 10.83 5.30
N LYS A 40 -1.28 11.56 4.49
CA LYS A 40 -1.81 12.40 3.40
C LYS A 40 -1.89 11.65 2.06
N SER A 41 -1.31 10.45 1.98
CA SER A 41 -1.27 9.66 0.75
C SER A 41 -2.61 9.00 0.43
N LYS A 42 -2.81 8.66 -0.85
CA LYS A 42 -3.94 7.83 -1.28
C LYS A 42 -3.88 6.42 -0.69
N VAL A 43 -2.68 5.92 -0.37
CA VAL A 43 -2.46 4.60 0.24
C VAL A 43 -3.02 4.55 1.65
N TYR A 44 -2.83 5.60 2.45
CA TYR A 44 -3.47 5.68 3.77
C TYR A 44 -5.00 5.76 3.66
N ASN A 45 -5.53 6.48 2.67
CA ASN A 45 -6.97 6.50 2.43
C ASN A 45 -7.51 5.10 2.09
N PHE A 46 -6.78 4.32 1.28
CA PHE A 46 -7.12 2.93 0.99
C PHE A 46 -7.03 2.04 2.23
N LEU A 47 -5.99 2.20 3.07
CA LEU A 47 -5.88 1.51 4.35
C LEU A 47 -7.08 1.80 5.28
N CYS A 48 -7.54 3.05 5.35
CA CYS A 48 -8.68 3.42 6.20
C CYS A 48 -10.04 2.99 5.62
N PHE A 49 -10.15 2.95 4.29
CA PHE A 49 -11.40 2.68 3.58
C PHE A 49 -11.19 1.67 2.45
N PRO A 50 -10.81 0.43 2.79
CA PRO A 50 -10.50 -0.54 1.75
C PRO A 50 -11.78 -1.06 1.08
N PRO A 51 -11.67 -1.61 -0.14
CA PRO A 51 -12.79 -2.23 -0.84
C PRO A 51 -13.25 -3.52 -0.15
N ASP A 52 -14.46 -3.98 -0.48
CA ASP A 52 -15.11 -5.16 0.14
C ASP A 52 -14.31 -6.46 0.09
N TYR A 53 -13.37 -6.59 -0.84
CA TYR A 53 -12.52 -7.76 -1.06
C TYR A 53 -11.14 -7.65 -0.39
N PHE A 54 -10.97 -6.71 0.53
CA PHE A 54 -9.72 -6.49 1.23
C PHE A 54 -9.45 -7.56 2.30
N TYR A 55 -8.23 -8.11 2.23
CA TYR A 55 -7.63 -8.95 3.26
C TYR A 55 -6.64 -8.10 4.04
N GLU A 56 -6.48 -8.36 5.35
CA GLU A 56 -5.49 -7.66 6.15
C GLU A 56 -4.09 -8.04 5.66
N GLU A 57 -3.43 -7.10 5.00
CA GLU A 57 -2.06 -7.24 4.50
C GLU A 57 -1.03 -6.73 5.53
N ASP A 58 0.23 -7.09 5.31
CA ASP A 58 1.34 -6.63 6.14
C ASP A 58 1.75 -5.17 5.87
N PRO A 59 2.58 -4.54 6.73
CA PRO A 59 3.07 -3.19 6.48
C PRO A 59 3.88 -3.03 5.20
N GLN A 60 4.57 -4.09 4.74
CA GLN A 60 5.42 -4.04 3.55
C GLN A 60 4.56 -3.79 2.30
N TYR A 61 3.40 -4.44 2.19
CA TYR A 61 2.43 -4.21 1.13
C TYR A 61 2.07 -2.73 0.96
N PHE A 62 1.72 -2.05 2.07
CA PHE A 62 1.36 -0.62 2.03
C PHE A 62 2.55 0.29 1.76
N TYR A 63 3.73 -0.07 2.26
CA TYR A 63 4.95 0.66 1.96
C TYR A 63 5.28 0.60 0.47
N GLU A 64 5.24 -0.57 -0.15
CA GLU A 64 5.51 -0.73 -1.59
C GLU A 64 4.50 0.03 -2.45
N MET A 65 3.21 -0.03 -2.09
CA MET A 65 2.19 0.79 -2.76
C MET A 65 2.46 2.29 -2.63
N TYR A 66 2.94 2.75 -1.48
CA TYR A 66 3.30 4.14 -1.25
C TYR A 66 4.48 4.55 -2.13
N GLU A 67 5.58 3.79 -2.10
CA GLU A 67 6.76 4.07 -2.90
C GLU A 67 6.46 4.06 -4.41
N ASN A 68 5.71 3.07 -4.87
CA ASN A 68 5.32 2.99 -6.28
C ASN A 68 4.39 4.14 -6.68
N LEU A 69 3.51 4.60 -5.78
CA LEU A 69 2.68 5.77 -6.05
C LEU A 69 3.52 7.04 -6.14
N GLU A 70 4.42 7.28 -5.19
CA GLU A 70 5.23 8.50 -5.14
C GLU A 70 6.26 8.57 -6.30
N HIS A 71 6.88 7.44 -6.65
CA HIS A 71 7.95 7.43 -7.66
C HIS A 71 7.47 7.11 -9.09
N LYS A 72 6.38 6.35 -9.23
CA LYS A 72 5.91 5.85 -10.53
C LYS A 72 4.48 6.30 -10.85
N GLY A 73 3.77 6.91 -9.90
CA GLY A 73 2.38 7.34 -10.08
C GLY A 73 1.37 6.19 -10.08
N ILE A 74 1.77 4.98 -9.69
CA ILE A 74 0.93 3.77 -9.75
C ILE A 74 0.81 3.18 -8.35
N MET A 75 -0.42 3.02 -7.88
CA MET A 75 -0.73 2.53 -6.53
C MET A 75 -0.90 1.00 -6.54
N VAL A 76 0.21 0.28 -6.63
CA VAL A 76 0.30 -1.19 -6.65
C VAL A 76 1.53 -1.66 -5.87
N ASP A 77 1.49 -2.87 -5.33
CA ASP A 77 2.67 -3.49 -4.71
C ASP A 77 3.72 -3.92 -5.76
N ASN A 78 4.90 -4.38 -5.32
CA ASN A 78 5.97 -4.74 -6.25
C ASN A 78 5.68 -5.99 -7.09
N ASN A 79 4.91 -6.96 -6.59
CA ASN A 79 4.53 -8.14 -7.36
C ASN A 79 3.57 -7.76 -8.49
N GLN A 80 2.57 -6.95 -8.18
CA GLN A 80 1.64 -6.40 -9.16
C GLN A 80 2.36 -5.56 -10.20
N LEU A 81 3.29 -4.69 -9.77
CA LEU A 81 4.10 -3.91 -10.70
C LEU A 81 4.94 -4.81 -11.61
N TYR A 82 5.57 -5.85 -11.06
CA TYR A 82 6.35 -6.81 -11.83
C TYR A 82 5.50 -7.52 -12.89
N LEU A 83 4.28 -7.95 -12.54
CA LEU A 83 3.34 -8.52 -13.50
C LEU A 83 2.92 -7.50 -14.57
N MET A 84 2.59 -6.25 -14.19
CA MET A 84 2.26 -5.21 -15.17
C MET A 84 3.38 -5.00 -16.21
N GLN A 85 4.65 -5.12 -15.79
CA GLN A 85 5.82 -5.02 -16.67
C GLN A 85 6.12 -6.31 -17.46
N ASN A 86 5.58 -7.45 -17.03
CA ASN A 86 5.81 -8.77 -17.62
C ASN A 86 4.50 -9.46 -18.04
N PRO A 87 3.75 -8.89 -19.00
CA PRO A 87 2.45 -9.42 -19.42
C PRO A 87 2.48 -10.87 -19.91
N GLN A 88 3.62 -11.35 -20.39
CA GLN A 88 3.84 -12.72 -20.83
C GLN A 88 3.64 -13.77 -19.72
N LEU A 89 3.66 -13.38 -18.44
CA LEU A 89 3.53 -14.31 -17.32
C LEU A 89 2.08 -14.71 -17.00
N TYR A 90 1.08 -13.97 -17.51
CA TYR A 90 -0.34 -14.22 -17.24
C TYR A 90 -1.24 -14.05 -18.47
N LYS A 91 -0.68 -13.65 -19.62
CA LYS A 91 -1.39 -13.81 -20.90
C LYS A 91 -1.34 -15.28 -21.29
N LEU A 92 -2.52 -15.89 -21.42
CA LEU A 92 -2.65 -17.18 -22.09
C LEU A 92 -2.07 -17.06 -23.50
N PRO A 93 -1.43 -18.12 -24.03
CA PRO A 93 -1.06 -18.16 -25.44
C PRO A 93 -2.32 -17.85 -26.26
N THR A 94 -2.26 -16.80 -27.06
CA THR A 94 -3.27 -16.56 -28.09
C THR A 94 -2.93 -17.52 -29.23
N ASP A 95 -3.72 -18.59 -29.36
CA ASP A 95 -3.82 -19.36 -30.60
C ASP A 95 -4.56 -18.53 -31.67
#